data_AF-A0A8T4BTJ3-F1
#
_entry.id   AF-A0A8T4BTJ3-F1
#
_cell.length_a   1.000
_cell.length_b   1.000
_cell.length_c   1.000
_cell.angle_alpha   90.00
_cell.angle_beta   90.00
_cell.angle_gamma   90.00
#
_symmetry.space_group_name_H-M   'P 1'
#
loop_
_entity.id
_entity.type
_entity.pdbx_description
1 polymer ?
#
loop_
_entity_poly.entity_id
_entity_poly.type
_entity_poly.pdbx_seq_one_letter_code
_entity_poly.pdbx_strand_id
1 'polypeptide(L)'
;MLEEKLKVGIFVKRTPVPSFFEPQIMNEIITYIYAHDLDIFLGPEWLFTPEDRLFSDSEKNALIENIASRTKDKDTLIIPGSIMWEDDNYYYNTTPLIFKGDVIGETHKFFNGGSSNLAKKRNSKKEWYPEKYVWDAKSETDRWWDNKKRAKFREEFPSVFNWKEYKIGVEICADIGTIANVLGETSLDLYFLVSCGRGLTSEKLPIKGKSGYGLCSDGDGKSQVFQRIYGEEQNVIRLNPKSELEELHIYELS
;
A
#
# COMPACT_ATOMS: atom_id res chain seq x y z
N MET A 1 -14.34 -28.18 -3.53
CA MET A 1 -13.40 -27.75 -4.60
C MET A 1 -12.14 -27.37 -3.87
N LEU A 2 -10.97 -27.84 -4.31
CA LEU A 2 -9.72 -27.47 -3.64
C LEU A 2 -9.51 -25.98 -3.91
N GLU A 3 -9.80 -25.15 -2.90
CA GLU A 3 -9.48 -23.73 -2.88
C GLU A 3 -7.97 -23.64 -3.03
N GLU A 4 -7.51 -23.16 -4.18
CA GLU A 4 -6.09 -23.00 -4.45
C GLU A 4 -5.52 -22.00 -3.45
N LYS A 5 -4.51 -22.42 -2.70
CA LYS A 5 -3.90 -21.57 -1.69
C LYS A 5 -3.11 -20.46 -2.37
N LEU A 6 -3.32 -19.22 -1.97
CA LEU A 6 -2.54 -18.08 -2.48
C LEU A 6 -1.20 -17.98 -1.76
N LYS A 7 -0.11 -17.91 -2.52
CA LYS A 7 1.25 -17.69 -2.02
C LYS A 7 1.59 -16.20 -2.02
N VAL A 8 1.74 -15.63 -0.83
CA VAL A 8 1.95 -14.19 -0.65
C VAL A 8 3.35 -13.91 -0.13
N GLY A 9 4.10 -13.06 -0.84
CA GLY A 9 5.37 -12.50 -0.38
C GLY A 9 5.16 -11.10 0.20
N ILE A 10 5.44 -10.93 1.49
CA ILE A 10 5.50 -9.63 2.16
C ILE A 10 6.96 -9.23 2.28
N PHE A 11 7.34 -8.19 1.55
CA PHE A 11 8.67 -7.62 1.62
C PHE A 11 8.74 -6.65 2.78
N VAL A 12 9.62 -6.93 3.74
CA VAL A 12 9.81 -6.09 4.93
C VAL A 12 11.19 -5.46 4.83
N LYS A 13 11.19 -4.18 4.53
CA LYS A 13 12.38 -3.32 4.55
C LYS A 13 12.09 -2.17 5.47
N ARG A 14 12.99 -1.91 6.43
CA ARG A 14 12.88 -0.70 7.23
C ARG A 14 13.01 0.48 6.28
N THR A 15 12.03 1.37 6.29
CA THR A 15 12.08 2.64 5.58
C THR A 15 12.23 3.74 6.63
N PRO A 16 13.36 3.78 7.39
CA PRO A 16 13.57 4.84 8.36
C PRO A 16 13.53 6.16 7.61
N VAL A 17 12.96 7.22 8.17
CA VAL A 17 13.13 8.54 7.57
C VAL A 17 14.53 9.04 7.96
N PRO A 18 15.47 9.23 7.03
CA PRO A 18 15.34 9.20 5.56
C PRO A 18 15.61 7.82 4.93
N SER A 19 14.67 7.31 4.12
CA SER A 19 14.84 6.03 3.41
C SER A 19 15.55 6.34 2.11
N PHE A 20 16.55 5.52 1.77
CA PHE A 20 17.28 5.61 0.53
C PHE A 20 16.56 4.75 -0.50
N PHE A 21 16.01 5.37 -1.55
CA PHE A 21 15.75 4.62 -2.76
C PHE A 21 17.10 4.23 -3.38
N GLU A 22 17.40 2.95 -3.31
CA GLU A 22 18.52 2.35 -4.01
C GLU A 22 17.97 1.67 -5.26
N PRO A 23 18.48 1.97 -6.47
CA PRO A 23 18.07 1.29 -7.70
C PRO A 23 18.14 -0.26 -7.61
N GLN A 24 18.98 -0.77 -6.71
CA GLN A 24 19.13 -2.18 -6.37
C GLN A 24 17.83 -2.80 -5.83
N ILE A 25 17.03 -2.06 -5.06
CA ILE A 25 15.76 -2.53 -4.47
C ILE A 25 14.83 -3.08 -5.55
N MET A 26 14.77 -2.39 -6.69
CA MET A 26 13.93 -2.84 -7.80
C MET A 26 14.40 -4.20 -8.32
N ASN A 27 15.71 -4.42 -8.46
CA ASN A 27 16.24 -5.71 -8.90
C ASN A 27 15.98 -6.82 -7.88
N GLU A 28 16.01 -6.51 -6.60
CA GLU A 28 15.69 -7.45 -5.52
C GLU A 28 14.22 -7.85 -5.55
N ILE A 29 13.29 -6.89 -5.66
CA ILE A 29 11.86 -7.16 -5.81
C ILE A 29 11.61 -8.11 -6.99
N ILE A 30 12.19 -7.80 -8.16
CA ILE A 30 12.08 -8.67 -9.34
C ILE A 30 12.68 -10.04 -9.05
N THR A 31 13.86 -10.12 -8.44
CA THR A 31 14.50 -11.39 -8.09
C THR A 31 13.61 -12.24 -7.17
N TYR A 32 13.00 -11.64 -6.16
CA TYR A 32 12.09 -12.32 -5.24
C TYR A 32 10.84 -12.85 -5.94
N ILE A 33 10.22 -12.05 -6.80
CA ILE A 33 9.04 -12.46 -7.59
C ILE A 33 9.37 -13.70 -8.44
N TYR A 34 10.54 -13.71 -9.09
CA TYR A 34 10.95 -14.85 -9.93
C TYR A 34 11.40 -16.08 -9.14
N ALA A 35 12.06 -15.88 -8.00
CA ALA A 35 12.63 -16.98 -7.20
C ALA A 35 11.57 -17.77 -6.44
N HIS A 36 10.42 -17.18 -6.13
CA HIS A 36 9.47 -17.76 -5.19
C HIS A 36 8.10 -18.11 -5.76
N ASP A 37 7.82 -17.81 -7.03
CA ASP A 37 6.56 -18.14 -7.71
C ASP A 37 5.34 -17.68 -6.88
N LEU A 38 5.27 -16.37 -6.63
CA LEU A 38 4.28 -15.76 -5.76
C LEU A 38 2.99 -15.43 -6.54
N ASP A 39 1.84 -15.59 -5.90
CA ASP A 39 0.57 -15.03 -6.38
C ASP A 39 0.47 -13.53 -6.09
N ILE A 40 1.01 -13.09 -4.95
CA ILE A 40 0.97 -11.69 -4.53
C ILE A 40 2.32 -11.27 -3.96
N PHE A 41 2.78 -10.08 -4.33
CA PHE A 41 3.92 -9.38 -3.71
C PHE A 41 3.45 -8.06 -3.09
N LEU A 42 3.84 -7.80 -1.84
CA LEU A 42 3.49 -6.57 -1.10
C LEU A 42 4.72 -5.91 -0.47
N GLY A 43 5.02 -4.67 -0.87
CA GLY A 43 6.06 -3.81 -0.30
C GLY A 43 5.52 -2.72 0.64
N PRO A 44 6.40 -2.07 1.44
CA PRO A 44 6.01 -1.10 2.46
C PRO A 44 5.81 0.32 1.91
N GLU A 45 5.28 1.20 2.76
CA GLU A 45 5.19 2.64 2.46
C GLU A 45 6.59 3.26 2.34
N TRP A 46 6.75 4.22 1.44
CA TRP A 46 7.98 4.99 1.18
C TRP A 46 9.18 4.17 0.71
N LEU A 47 8.94 2.94 0.23
CA LEU A 47 9.99 2.11 -0.35
C LEU A 47 10.69 2.83 -1.51
N PHE A 48 9.91 3.55 -2.34
CA PHE A 48 10.42 4.33 -3.46
C PHE A 48 10.36 5.81 -3.15
N THR A 49 11.27 6.28 -2.30
CA THR A 49 11.45 7.70 -2.06
C THR A 49 12.93 8.07 -2.13
N PRO A 50 13.36 8.95 -3.05
CA PRO A 50 14.74 9.42 -3.09
C PRO A 50 15.11 10.14 -1.79
N GLU A 51 16.39 10.20 -1.47
CA GLU A 51 16.86 10.79 -0.20
C GLU A 51 16.59 12.29 -0.13
N ASP A 52 16.93 13.02 -1.19
CA ASP A 52 17.08 14.47 -1.21
C ASP A 52 15.93 15.20 -1.94
N ARG A 53 15.08 14.45 -2.64
CA ARG A 53 13.98 14.97 -3.47
C ARG A 53 12.82 13.99 -3.55
N LEU A 54 11.73 14.42 -4.19
CA LEU A 54 10.66 13.54 -4.65
C LEU A 54 10.90 13.12 -6.09
N PHE A 55 10.28 12.03 -6.54
CA PHE A 55 10.23 11.73 -7.96
C PHE A 55 9.38 12.75 -8.70
N SER A 56 9.76 13.09 -9.93
CA SER A 56 8.83 13.71 -10.89
C SER A 56 7.79 12.70 -11.37
N ASP A 57 6.68 13.16 -11.93
CA ASP A 57 5.68 12.29 -12.56
C ASP A 57 6.31 11.36 -13.63
N SER A 58 7.20 11.89 -14.47
CA SER A 58 7.90 11.08 -15.48
C SER A 58 8.78 9.99 -14.87
N GLU A 59 9.45 10.27 -13.75
CA GLU A 59 10.27 9.25 -13.08
C GLU A 59 9.43 8.21 -12.36
N LYS A 60 8.30 8.63 -11.75
CA LYS A 60 7.29 7.71 -11.20
C LYS A 60 6.80 6.75 -12.27
N ASN A 61 6.39 7.26 -13.43
CA ASN A 61 5.89 6.44 -14.54
C ASN A 61 6.98 5.50 -15.08
N ALA A 62 8.21 6.00 -15.28
CA ALA A 62 9.33 5.17 -15.72
C ALA A 62 9.65 4.02 -14.73
N LEU A 63 9.56 4.28 -13.42
CA LEU A 63 9.73 3.26 -12.38
C LEU A 63 8.64 2.18 -12.47
N ILE A 64 7.37 2.60 -12.61
CA ILE A 64 6.23 1.69 -12.75
C ILE A 64 6.36 0.85 -14.02
N GLU A 65 6.66 1.47 -15.15
CA GLU A 65 6.89 0.79 -16.44
C GLU A 65 8.05 -0.20 -16.39
N ASN A 66 9.11 0.11 -15.64
CA ASN A 66 10.23 -0.80 -15.46
C ASN A 66 9.79 -2.08 -14.72
N ILE A 67 9.06 -1.95 -13.61
CA ILE A 67 8.53 -3.10 -12.86
C ILE A 67 7.56 -3.89 -13.74
N ALA A 68 6.62 -3.21 -14.39
CA ALA A 68 5.59 -3.82 -15.21
C ALA A 68 6.18 -4.61 -16.39
N SER A 69 7.07 -4.00 -17.18
CA SER A 69 7.69 -4.65 -18.34
C SER A 69 8.52 -5.89 -17.97
N ARG A 70 9.15 -5.87 -16.78
CA ARG A 70 9.97 -6.98 -16.25
C ARG A 70 9.18 -8.07 -15.54
N THR A 71 7.86 -7.93 -15.40
CA THR A 71 6.99 -8.89 -14.71
C THR A 71 5.80 -9.33 -15.55
N LYS A 72 5.81 -9.01 -16.85
CA LYS A 72 4.70 -9.29 -17.77
C LYS A 72 4.38 -10.78 -17.96
N ASP A 73 5.37 -11.66 -17.78
CA ASP A 73 5.23 -13.11 -17.87
C ASP A 73 4.85 -13.76 -16.52
N LYS A 74 4.63 -12.95 -15.47
CA LYS A 74 4.26 -13.43 -14.14
C LYS A 74 2.77 -13.26 -13.88
N ASP A 75 2.16 -14.31 -13.32
CA ASP A 75 0.77 -14.29 -12.83
C ASP A 75 0.69 -13.76 -11.38
N THR A 76 1.52 -12.77 -11.05
CA THR A 76 1.66 -12.19 -9.71
C THR A 76 0.98 -10.83 -9.65
N LEU A 77 0.13 -10.58 -8.65
CA LEU A 77 -0.29 -9.23 -8.29
C LEU A 77 0.83 -8.55 -7.51
N ILE A 78 1.36 -7.46 -8.06
CA ILE A 78 2.50 -6.73 -7.49
C ILE A 78 2.01 -5.40 -6.96
N ILE A 79 2.13 -5.22 -5.64
CA ILE A 79 1.94 -3.97 -4.93
C ILE A 79 3.31 -3.61 -4.36
N PRO A 80 4.17 -2.92 -5.11
CA PRO A 80 5.61 -2.90 -4.82
C PRO A 80 5.97 -2.04 -3.61
N GLY A 81 4.99 -1.42 -2.96
CA GLY A 81 5.17 -0.37 -1.96
C GLY A 81 4.80 0.99 -2.53
N SER A 82 4.91 2.02 -1.71
CA SER A 82 4.50 3.36 -2.13
C SER A 82 5.66 4.23 -2.63
N ILE A 83 5.31 5.12 -3.56
CA ILE A 83 6.19 6.04 -4.28
C ILE A 83 5.81 7.45 -3.86
N MET A 84 6.79 8.23 -3.39
CA MET A 84 6.62 9.66 -3.15
C MET A 84 7.06 10.45 -4.37
N TRP A 85 6.15 11.23 -4.94
CA TRP A 85 6.38 11.98 -6.17
C TRP A 85 5.67 13.34 -6.17
N GLU A 86 6.02 14.22 -7.09
CA GLU A 86 5.40 15.53 -7.27
C GLU A 86 5.17 15.89 -8.74
N ASP A 87 4.16 16.72 -8.97
CA ASP A 87 3.88 17.40 -10.22
C ASP A 87 4.08 18.92 -10.08
N ASP A 88 3.60 19.68 -11.07
CA ASP A 88 3.72 21.14 -11.09
C ASP A 88 3.05 21.84 -9.90
N ASN A 89 2.09 21.20 -9.24
CA ASN A 89 1.24 21.81 -8.22
C ASN A 89 1.35 21.12 -6.86
N TYR A 90 1.47 19.80 -6.85
CA TYR A 90 1.26 18.98 -5.66
C TYR A 90 2.30 17.88 -5.52
N TYR A 91 2.41 17.36 -4.30
CA TYR A 91 3.09 16.08 -4.05
C TYR A 91 2.11 15.02 -3.55
N TYR A 92 2.50 13.76 -3.76
CA TYR A 92 1.67 12.58 -3.61
C TYR A 92 2.43 11.45 -2.93
N ASN A 93 1.68 10.49 -2.40
CA ASN A 93 2.17 9.17 -2.03
C ASN A 93 1.25 8.13 -2.69
N THR A 94 1.79 7.36 -3.62
CA THR A 94 1.00 6.48 -4.49
C THR A 94 1.53 5.07 -4.44
N THR A 95 0.65 4.07 -4.40
CA THR A 95 1.02 2.66 -4.61
C THR A 95 0.37 2.17 -5.90
N PRO A 96 1.15 1.74 -6.90
CA PRO A 96 0.61 1.11 -8.10
C PRO A 96 0.20 -0.34 -7.80
N LEU A 97 -0.75 -0.85 -8.57
CA LEU A 97 -1.13 -2.24 -8.64
C LEU A 97 -0.79 -2.75 -10.04
N ILE A 98 0.11 -3.71 -10.13
CA ILE A 98 0.63 -4.24 -11.39
C ILE A 98 0.29 -5.73 -11.49
N PHE A 99 -0.24 -6.16 -12.64
CA PHE A 99 -0.54 -7.56 -12.90
C PHE A 99 -0.29 -7.88 -14.38
N LYS A 100 0.51 -8.92 -14.67
CA LYS A 100 0.89 -9.31 -16.04
C LYS A 100 1.45 -8.15 -16.89
N GLY A 101 2.15 -7.23 -16.24
CA GLY A 101 2.74 -6.07 -16.89
C GLY A 101 1.76 -4.93 -17.19
N ASP A 102 0.51 -5.05 -16.78
CA ASP A 102 -0.48 -3.97 -16.85
C ASP A 102 -0.61 -3.29 -15.48
N VAL A 103 -0.72 -1.96 -15.48
CA VAL A 103 -1.10 -1.18 -14.29
C VAL A 103 -2.62 -1.24 -14.18
N ILE A 104 -3.13 -2.13 -13.32
CA ILE A 104 -4.57 -2.35 -13.14
C ILE A 104 -5.21 -1.32 -12.19
N GLY A 105 -4.39 -0.51 -11.52
CA GLY A 105 -4.84 0.56 -10.65
C GLY A 105 -3.72 1.32 -9.96
N GLU A 106 -4.04 2.48 -9.40
CA GLU A 106 -3.18 3.24 -8.49
C GLU A 106 -4.01 3.68 -7.28
N THR A 107 -3.47 3.50 -6.08
CA THR A 107 -4.07 4.05 -4.85
C THR A 107 -3.22 5.19 -4.35
N HIS A 108 -3.87 6.33 -4.08
CA HIS A 108 -3.22 7.52 -3.54
C HIS A 108 -3.56 7.67 -2.07
N LYS A 109 -2.55 8.01 -1.27
CA LYS A 109 -2.71 8.27 0.15
C LYS A 109 -3.55 9.53 0.33
N PHE A 110 -4.61 9.41 1.10
CA PHE A 110 -5.52 10.51 1.39
C PHE A 110 -5.05 11.31 2.61
N PHE A 111 -4.83 10.62 3.73
CA PHE A 111 -4.35 11.23 4.95
C PHE A 111 -2.84 11.37 4.93
N ASN A 112 -2.36 12.60 5.08
CA ASN A 112 -0.94 12.93 5.03
C ASN A 112 -0.06 12.01 5.90
N GLY A 113 -0.44 11.79 7.17
CA GLY A 113 0.26 10.85 8.04
C GLY A 113 1.76 11.13 8.22
N GLY A 114 2.21 12.37 8.05
CA GLY A 114 3.62 12.77 8.13
C GLY A 114 4.31 12.98 6.78
N SER A 115 3.65 12.67 5.65
CA SER A 115 4.16 12.90 4.30
C SER A 115 4.53 14.37 4.03
N SER A 116 3.90 15.36 4.67
CA SER A 116 4.28 16.79 4.53
C SER A 116 5.61 17.12 5.18
N ASN A 117 5.86 16.58 6.38
CA ASN A 117 7.14 16.75 7.04
C ASN A 117 8.26 16.12 6.20
N LEU A 118 7.96 14.98 5.58
CA LEU A 118 8.87 14.27 4.71
C LEU A 118 9.16 15.06 3.42
N ALA A 119 8.13 15.57 2.75
CA ALA A 119 8.25 16.39 1.54
C ALA A 119 9.04 17.69 1.79
N LYS A 120 8.78 18.37 2.92
CA LYS A 120 9.53 19.58 3.33
C LYS A 120 11.01 19.31 3.56
N LYS A 121 11.36 18.18 4.20
CA LYS A 121 12.76 17.77 4.39
C LYS A 121 13.49 17.53 3.06
N ARG A 122 12.72 17.23 2.00
CA ARG A 122 13.20 16.97 0.63
C ARG A 122 13.01 18.15 -0.30
N ASN A 123 12.97 19.35 0.27
CA ASN A 123 12.89 20.63 -0.42
C ASN A 123 11.65 20.83 -1.31
N SER A 124 10.61 20.00 -1.19
CA SER A 124 9.36 20.28 -1.88
C SER A 124 8.71 21.52 -1.27
N LYS A 125 8.38 22.47 -2.13
CA LYS A 125 7.60 23.68 -1.79
C LYS A 125 6.12 23.50 -2.18
N LYS A 126 5.73 22.30 -2.61
CA LYS A 126 4.41 21.97 -3.11
C LYS A 126 3.45 21.64 -1.97
N GLU A 127 2.16 21.74 -2.27
CA GLU A 127 1.09 21.38 -1.35
C GLU A 127 0.80 19.87 -1.43
N TRP A 128 0.28 19.30 -0.33
CA TRP A 128 -0.17 17.91 -0.34
C TRP A 128 -1.38 17.82 -1.27
N TYR A 129 -1.38 16.94 -2.27
CA TYR A 129 -2.48 16.91 -3.25
C TYR A 129 -3.89 16.84 -2.64
N PRO A 130 -4.14 16.03 -1.59
CA PRO A 130 -5.41 16.03 -0.90
C PRO A 130 -5.79 17.35 -0.22
N GLU A 131 -4.95 18.39 -0.08
CA GLU A 131 -5.36 19.65 0.57
C GLU A 131 -6.55 20.33 -0.14
N LYS A 132 -6.73 20.12 -1.45
CA LYS A 132 -7.97 20.55 -2.14
C LYS A 132 -9.23 19.82 -1.67
N TYR A 133 -9.07 18.64 -1.06
CA TYR A 133 -10.13 17.78 -0.50
C TYR A 133 -10.15 17.74 1.03
N VAL A 134 -9.03 18.07 1.68
CA VAL A 134 -8.77 17.94 3.10
C VAL A 134 -8.62 19.35 3.65
N TRP A 135 -9.69 19.84 4.24
CA TRP A 135 -9.63 21.02 5.09
C TRP A 135 -8.68 20.73 6.25
N ASP A 136 -7.83 21.70 6.59
CA ASP A 136 -6.82 21.69 7.65
C ASP A 136 -7.44 21.25 8.99
N ALA A 137 -7.53 19.93 9.20
CA ALA A 137 -8.23 19.34 10.33
C ALA A 137 -7.37 19.53 11.58
N LYS A 138 -7.61 20.65 12.28
CA LYS A 138 -6.92 21.03 13.52
C LYS A 138 -7.25 20.12 14.71
N SER A 139 -8.27 19.26 14.58
CA SER A 139 -8.66 18.29 15.60
C SER A 139 -8.94 16.91 15.00
N GLU A 140 -8.80 15.84 15.81
CA GLU A 140 -9.25 14.50 15.44
C GLU A 140 -10.75 14.44 15.15
N THR A 141 -11.54 15.33 15.74
CA THR A 141 -12.97 15.45 15.45
C THR A 141 -13.21 16.01 14.05
N ASP A 142 -12.44 16.99 13.57
CA ASP A 142 -12.57 17.56 12.21
C ASP A 142 -12.14 16.57 11.12
N ARG A 143 -11.31 15.58 11.47
CA ARG A 143 -10.90 14.47 10.58
C ARG A 143 -12.03 13.51 10.21
N TRP A 144 -13.30 13.76 10.50
CA TRP A 144 -14.38 12.83 10.13
C TRP A 144 -15.59 13.47 9.44
N TRP A 145 -15.64 14.79 9.28
CA TRP A 145 -16.91 15.47 8.95
C TRP A 145 -17.23 15.66 7.46
N ASP A 146 -16.27 15.56 6.53
CA ASP A 146 -16.56 15.70 5.10
C ASP A 146 -16.42 14.39 4.32
N ASN A 147 -17.26 13.41 4.67
CA ASN A 147 -17.33 12.13 3.95
C ASN A 147 -17.65 12.30 2.45
N LYS A 148 -18.32 13.39 2.06
CA LYS A 148 -18.63 13.66 0.64
C LYS A 148 -17.37 13.99 -0.17
N LYS A 149 -16.49 14.88 0.32
CA LYS A 149 -15.21 15.15 -0.36
C LYS A 149 -14.30 13.92 -0.41
N ARG A 150 -14.36 13.07 0.62
CA ARG A 150 -13.59 11.82 0.67
C ARG A 150 -14.08 10.80 -0.32
N ALA A 151 -15.40 10.61 -0.41
CA ALA A 151 -16.01 9.77 -1.41
C ALA A 151 -15.60 10.25 -2.81
N LYS A 152 -15.70 11.56 -3.07
CA LYS A 152 -15.23 12.14 -4.33
C LYS A 152 -13.74 11.89 -4.60
N PHE A 153 -12.87 12.05 -3.61
CA PHE A 153 -11.45 11.71 -3.78
C PHE A 153 -11.27 10.24 -4.16
N ARG A 154 -12.02 9.32 -3.56
CA ARG A 154 -11.93 7.88 -3.86
C ARG A 154 -12.61 7.47 -5.17
N GLU A 155 -13.54 8.27 -5.67
CA GLU A 155 -14.05 8.14 -7.04
C GLU A 155 -12.97 8.49 -8.06
N GLU A 156 -12.16 9.52 -7.78
CA GLU A 156 -11.02 9.91 -8.62
C GLU A 156 -9.81 8.97 -8.44
N PHE A 157 -9.60 8.45 -7.23
CA PHE A 157 -8.48 7.60 -6.86
C PHE A 157 -8.98 6.34 -6.14
N PRO A 158 -9.36 5.31 -6.92
CA PRO A 158 -9.90 4.08 -6.37
C PRO A 158 -8.96 3.41 -5.36
N SER A 159 -9.57 2.81 -4.36
CA SER A 159 -8.92 1.95 -3.36
C SER A 159 -9.50 0.55 -3.31
N VAL A 160 -10.43 0.25 -4.22
CA VAL A 160 -11.10 -1.05 -4.33
C VAL A 160 -11.02 -1.47 -5.80
N PHE A 161 -10.57 -2.69 -6.03
CA PHE A 161 -10.30 -3.24 -7.36
C PHE A 161 -10.78 -4.68 -7.44
N ASN A 162 -10.85 -5.22 -8.65
CA ASN A 162 -11.00 -6.65 -8.89
C ASN A 162 -9.68 -7.19 -9.42
N TRP A 163 -9.21 -8.30 -8.85
CA TRP A 163 -8.06 -9.05 -9.34
C TRP A 163 -8.41 -10.53 -9.38
N LYS A 164 -8.37 -11.12 -10.58
CA LYS A 164 -8.97 -12.43 -10.84
C LYS A 164 -10.43 -12.45 -10.32
N GLU A 165 -10.82 -13.44 -9.53
CA GLU A 165 -12.11 -13.53 -8.85
C GLU A 165 -12.21 -12.73 -7.54
N TYR A 166 -11.10 -12.17 -7.06
CA TYR A 166 -11.04 -11.50 -5.75
C TYR A 166 -11.39 -10.01 -5.85
N LYS A 167 -12.24 -9.56 -4.93
CA LYS A 167 -12.45 -8.15 -4.65
C LYS A 167 -11.43 -7.69 -3.62
N ILE A 168 -10.53 -6.81 -4.04
CA ILE A 168 -9.41 -6.35 -3.23
C ILE A 168 -9.54 -4.90 -2.84
N GLY A 169 -8.90 -4.51 -1.74
CA GLY A 169 -8.78 -3.11 -1.38
C GLY A 169 -7.39 -2.76 -0.86
N VAL A 170 -6.92 -1.56 -1.18
CA VAL A 170 -5.58 -1.08 -0.85
C VAL A 170 -5.68 0.27 -0.15
N GLU A 171 -4.98 0.40 0.97
CA GLU A 171 -4.83 1.65 1.71
C GLU A 171 -3.36 1.91 2.04
N ILE A 172 -3.02 3.19 2.24
CA ILE A 172 -1.67 3.59 2.60
C ILE A 172 -1.66 4.17 4.02
N CYS A 173 -1.08 3.42 4.96
CA CYS A 173 -0.77 3.81 6.34
C CYS A 173 -1.89 4.54 7.09
N ALA A 174 -1.89 5.87 7.07
CA ALA A 174 -2.88 6.70 7.77
C ALA A 174 -4.29 6.56 7.21
N ASP A 175 -4.43 6.01 6.00
CA ASP A 175 -5.71 5.70 5.35
C ASP A 175 -6.44 4.51 5.95
N ILE A 176 -5.82 3.74 6.84
CA ILE A 176 -6.44 2.54 7.43
C ILE A 176 -7.89 2.78 7.90
N GLY A 177 -8.81 2.03 7.30
CA GLY A 177 -10.24 2.05 7.55
C GLY A 177 -11.05 3.05 6.73
N THR A 178 -10.44 3.81 5.80
CA THR A 178 -11.20 4.70 4.91
C THR A 178 -12.12 3.94 3.96
N ILE A 179 -11.72 2.78 3.43
CA ILE A 179 -12.58 1.96 2.57
C ILE A 179 -13.88 1.61 3.31
N ALA A 180 -13.78 1.12 4.55
CA ALA A 180 -14.96 0.79 5.33
C ALA A 180 -15.78 2.03 5.74
N ASN A 181 -15.12 3.06 6.24
CA ASN A 181 -15.80 4.19 6.90
C ASN A 181 -16.25 5.30 5.92
N VAL A 182 -15.62 5.39 4.75
CA VAL A 182 -15.94 6.39 3.72
C VAL A 182 -16.73 5.73 2.59
N LEU A 183 -16.28 4.57 2.09
CA LEU A 183 -16.94 3.91 0.94
C LEU A 183 -18.06 2.95 1.36
N GLY A 184 -18.17 2.64 2.65
CA GLY A 184 -19.11 1.63 3.14
C GLY A 184 -18.76 0.21 2.70
N GLU A 185 -17.57 0.01 2.14
CA GLU A 185 -17.15 -1.27 1.58
C GLU A 185 -16.60 -2.17 2.69
N THR A 186 -17.23 -3.32 2.88
CA THR A 186 -16.94 -4.26 3.98
C THR A 186 -16.90 -5.73 3.55
N SER A 187 -16.93 -5.97 2.24
CA SER A 187 -17.03 -7.27 1.59
C SER A 187 -15.78 -7.62 0.76
N LEU A 188 -14.61 -7.10 1.15
CA LEU A 188 -13.36 -7.44 0.49
C LEU A 188 -12.93 -8.87 0.81
N ASP A 189 -12.40 -9.57 -0.19
CA ASP A 189 -11.75 -10.87 -0.03
C ASP A 189 -10.31 -10.68 0.48
N LEU A 190 -9.61 -9.68 -0.06
CA LEU A 190 -8.25 -9.30 0.34
C LEU A 190 -8.16 -7.80 0.62
N TYR A 191 -7.49 -7.44 1.71
CA TYR A 191 -7.21 -6.06 2.10
C TYR A 191 -5.71 -5.87 2.31
N PHE A 192 -5.12 -4.91 1.62
CA PHE A 192 -3.71 -4.59 1.68
C PHE A 192 -3.48 -3.23 2.33
N LEU A 193 -2.61 -3.20 3.34
CA LEU A 193 -2.13 -1.96 3.95
C LEU A 193 -0.64 -1.80 3.63
N VAL A 194 -0.33 -0.80 2.80
CA VAL A 194 1.04 -0.35 2.52
C VAL A 194 1.41 0.67 3.59
N SER A 195 2.34 0.34 4.49
CA SER A 195 2.49 1.06 5.76
C SER A 195 3.93 1.39 6.15
N CYS A 196 4.06 2.36 7.06
CA CYS A 196 5.29 2.65 7.80
C CYS A 196 4.91 3.21 9.19
N GLY A 197 4.96 2.37 10.22
CA GLY A 197 4.62 2.70 11.60
C GLY A 197 3.20 2.34 12.03
N ARG A 198 2.35 1.83 11.13
CA ARG A 198 0.96 1.42 11.43
C ARG A 198 0.71 -0.04 11.07
N GLY A 199 0.17 -0.80 12.02
CA GLY A 199 -0.28 -2.17 11.79
C GLY A 199 -1.77 -2.27 11.48
N LEU A 200 -2.22 -3.49 11.22
CA LEU A 200 -3.64 -3.82 11.12
C LEU A 200 -4.27 -3.81 12.52
N THR A 201 -5.51 -3.35 12.60
CA THR A 201 -6.34 -3.45 13.80
C THR A 201 -7.72 -3.88 13.38
N SER A 202 -8.29 -4.92 14.01
CA SER A 202 -9.54 -5.56 13.58
C SER A 202 -10.76 -4.63 13.52
N GLU A 203 -10.76 -3.55 14.30
CA GLU A 203 -11.82 -2.52 14.28
C GLU A 203 -11.87 -1.74 12.96
N LYS A 204 -10.74 -1.63 12.26
CA LYS A 204 -10.56 -0.78 11.09
C LYS A 204 -10.54 -1.54 9.76
N LEU A 205 -10.64 -2.88 9.80
CA LEU A 205 -10.58 -3.69 8.58
C LEU A 205 -11.90 -3.65 7.80
N PRO A 206 -11.86 -3.44 6.47
CA PRO A 206 -13.01 -3.53 5.56
C PRO A 206 -13.41 -4.97 5.21
N ILE A 207 -13.17 -5.92 6.13
CA ILE A 207 -13.56 -7.33 5.99
C ILE A 207 -14.48 -7.61 7.17
N LYS A 208 -15.79 -7.35 7.04
CA LYS A 208 -16.75 -7.50 8.15
C LYS A 208 -17.85 -8.53 7.89
N GLY A 209 -18.08 -8.93 6.63
CA GLY A 209 -19.22 -9.78 6.27
C GLY A 209 -18.92 -11.24 5.87
N LYS A 210 -17.67 -11.59 5.52
CA LYS A 210 -17.25 -12.93 5.05
C LYS A 210 -15.83 -13.25 5.51
N SER A 211 -15.38 -14.49 5.26
CA SER A 211 -13.96 -14.84 5.37
C SER A 211 -13.12 -13.99 4.42
N GLY A 212 -11.98 -13.50 4.88
CA GLY A 212 -11.06 -12.71 4.06
C GLY A 212 -9.75 -12.43 4.78
N TYR A 213 -8.77 -11.90 4.05
CA TYR A 213 -7.42 -11.68 4.56
C TYR A 213 -7.01 -10.20 4.57
N GLY A 214 -6.45 -9.76 5.69
CA GLY A 214 -5.74 -8.49 5.80
C GLY A 214 -4.23 -8.71 5.76
N LEU A 215 -3.53 -7.98 4.92
CA LEU A 215 -2.08 -8.08 4.70
C LEU A 215 -1.48 -6.69 4.90
N CYS A 216 -0.41 -6.59 5.69
CA CYS A 216 0.28 -5.34 5.94
C CYS A 216 1.79 -5.53 5.77
N SER A 217 2.35 -4.74 4.85
CA SER A 217 3.80 -4.52 4.80
C SER A 217 4.10 -3.17 5.44
N ASP A 218 4.80 -3.21 6.57
CA ASP A 218 5.11 -2.05 7.39
C ASP A 218 6.62 -1.78 7.43
N GLY A 219 7.01 -0.60 6.95
CA GLY A 219 8.39 -0.13 6.92
C GLY A 219 9.00 0.24 8.28
N ASP A 220 8.28 0.09 9.39
CA ASP A 220 8.77 0.29 10.77
C ASP A 220 8.77 -1.04 11.57
N GLY A 221 8.66 -2.17 10.87
CA GLY A 221 8.77 -3.51 11.46
C GLY A 221 7.50 -4.03 12.10
N LYS A 222 6.32 -3.50 11.75
CA LYS A 222 5.01 -3.97 12.26
C LYS A 222 4.22 -4.78 11.22
N SER A 223 4.90 -5.45 10.30
CA SER A 223 4.25 -6.21 9.22
C SER A 223 3.42 -7.36 9.77
N GLN A 224 2.24 -7.59 9.18
CA GLN A 224 1.21 -8.47 9.74
C GLN A 224 0.44 -9.18 8.64
N VAL A 225 0.10 -10.44 8.90
CA VAL A 225 -0.95 -11.17 8.19
C VAL A 225 -2.09 -11.43 9.16
N PHE A 226 -3.30 -11.17 8.70
CA PHE A 226 -4.53 -11.26 9.46
C PHE A 226 -5.56 -12.06 8.66
N GLN A 227 -6.25 -13.01 9.30
CA GLN A 227 -7.41 -13.66 8.71
C GLN A 227 -8.67 -13.27 9.51
N ARG A 228 -9.75 -12.94 8.80
CA ARG A 228 -11.08 -12.89 9.40
C ARG A 228 -11.91 -14.05 8.91
N ILE A 229 -12.69 -14.65 9.80
CA ILE A 229 -13.68 -15.67 9.49
C ILE A 229 -14.97 -15.26 10.19
N TYR A 230 -16.03 -14.97 9.43
CA TYR A 230 -17.35 -14.59 9.95
C TYR A 230 -17.35 -13.44 10.98
N GLY A 231 -16.49 -12.43 10.77
CA GLY A 231 -16.37 -11.28 11.66
C GLY A 231 -15.45 -11.50 12.86
N GLU A 232 -15.07 -12.74 13.15
CA GLU A 232 -14.11 -13.09 14.18
C GLU A 232 -12.67 -13.05 13.64
N GLU A 233 -11.78 -12.48 14.45
CA GLU A 233 -10.34 -12.44 14.17
C GLU A 233 -9.72 -13.83 14.41
N GLN A 234 -9.05 -14.34 13.39
CA GLN A 234 -8.37 -15.63 13.42
C GLN A 234 -6.92 -15.44 12.95
N ASN A 235 -5.97 -16.10 13.62
CA ASN A 235 -4.57 -16.19 13.18
C ASN A 235 -3.89 -14.85 12.81
N VAL A 236 -3.49 -14.06 13.81
CA VAL A 236 -2.59 -12.93 13.58
C VAL A 236 -1.15 -13.40 13.58
N ILE A 237 -0.51 -13.43 12.41
CA ILE A 237 0.93 -13.65 12.32
C ILE A 237 1.61 -12.29 12.30
N ARG A 238 2.25 -11.94 13.41
CA ARG A 238 3.08 -10.73 13.51
C ARG A 238 4.50 -11.06 13.06
N LEU A 239 5.01 -10.29 12.12
CA LEU A 239 6.41 -10.30 11.76
C LEU A 239 7.14 -9.34 12.69
N ASN A 240 8.13 -9.87 13.39
CA ASN A 240 9.18 -9.05 13.97
C ASN A 240 10.39 -9.19 13.03
N PRO A 241 10.88 -8.12 12.40
CA PRO A 241 12.12 -8.20 11.66
C PRO A 241 13.21 -8.68 12.62
N LYS A 242 13.85 -9.82 12.31
CA LYS A 242 14.88 -10.41 13.18
C LYS A 242 16.22 -9.69 13.05
N SER A 243 16.36 -8.84 12.04
CA SER A 243 17.59 -8.11 11.73
C SER A 243 17.27 -6.75 11.08
N GLU A 244 18.26 -5.86 10.98
CA GLU A 244 18.16 -4.63 10.15
C GLU A 244 18.14 -4.94 8.64
N LEU A 245 18.21 -6.22 8.25
CA LEU A 245 18.27 -6.65 6.87
C LEU A 245 16.88 -6.83 6.27
N GLU A 246 16.87 -6.76 4.95
CA GLU A 246 15.69 -6.90 4.11
C GLU A 246 15.24 -8.36 4.07
N GLU A 247 13.99 -8.62 4.43
CA GLU A 247 13.47 -9.97 4.52
C GLU A 247 12.16 -10.09 3.73
N LEU A 248 12.11 -11.02 2.77
CA LEU A 248 10.87 -11.47 2.15
C LEU A 248 10.28 -12.59 3.01
N HIS A 249 9.06 -12.37 3.50
CA HIS A 249 8.30 -13.40 4.22
C HIS A 249 7.22 -13.98 3.33
N ILE A 250 7.17 -15.31 3.23
CA ILE A 250 6.23 -16.03 2.35
C ILE A 250 5.15 -16.69 3.20
N TYR A 251 3.91 -16.57 2.75
CA TYR A 251 2.71 -17.11 3.38
C TYR A 251 1.87 -17.90 2.39
N GLU A 252 1.09 -18.83 2.89
CA GLU A 252 0.00 -19.48 2.16
C GLU A 252 -1.34 -19.07 2.78
N LEU A 253 -2.22 -18.47 1.99
CA LEU A 253 -3.60 -18.17 2.37
C LEU A 253 -4.49 -19.30 1.87
N SER A 254 -5.48 -19.72 2.65
CA SER A 254 -6.38 -20.85 2.35
C SER A 254 -7.77 -20.38 1.96
#